data_AF-A0A4U5NUL8-F1
#
_entry.id   AF-A0A4U5NUL8-F1
#
_cell.length_a   1.000
_cell.length_b   1.000
_cell.length_c   1.000
_cell.angle_alpha   90.00
_cell.angle_beta   90.00
_cell.angle_gamma   90.00
#
_symmetry.space_group_name_H-M   'P 1'
#
loop_
_entity.id
_entity.type
_entity.pdbx_description
1 polymer ?
#
loop_
_entity_poly.entity_id
_entity_poly.type
_entity_poly.pdbx_seq_one_letter_code
_entity_poly.pdbx_strand_id
1 'polypeptide(L)'
;MREHQGNHRNRLQFHQRKLPERIGEANECCLAHDDCYQKQLGQQHCDHVFCECLDVKVAEGALEGDCLSTSEFYCFSVTWFGHDAYALSAPTPSNKTDEVVTEKPKEGPKEENPIVLNHCGFKNAVPIAFYEAISSQCHQSSDSFHSCCIDHNKCILSQHQQDDCHMNYCACVASSVGEGQSCVFASESFCLNAFSDRMPGETPRSDIHLTNHTHIYGYNLLEVAVFTFLWVVLSFGVGCALYCTLGRVEKTLRKVELISHHPPLMYSHLRDPERTV
;
A
#
# COMPACT_ATOMS: atom_id res chain seq x y z
N MET A 1 11.02 -3.32 -55.38
CA MET A 1 11.22 -2.24 -54.37
C MET A 1 10.01 -1.33 -54.37
N ARG A 2 9.04 -1.59 -53.48
CA ARG A 2 8.08 -0.59 -52.98
C ARG A 2 7.25 -1.23 -51.85
N GLU A 3 6.96 -0.39 -50.86
CA GLU A 3 5.91 -0.51 -49.83
C GLU A 3 6.15 -1.44 -48.63
N HIS A 4 6.69 -0.86 -47.54
CA HIS A 4 6.38 -1.23 -46.15
C HIS A 4 6.76 -0.09 -45.17
N GLN A 5 6.25 1.14 -45.41
CA GLN A 5 6.38 2.27 -44.47
C GLN A 5 5.01 2.83 -44.05
N GLY A 6 4.07 1.93 -43.72
CA GLY A 6 2.72 2.31 -43.29
C GLY A 6 2.25 1.48 -42.09
N ASN A 7 2.94 1.54 -40.95
CA ASN A 7 2.43 0.88 -39.73
C ASN A 7 2.75 1.58 -38.39
N HIS A 8 3.75 2.46 -38.32
CA HIS A 8 4.10 3.10 -37.04
C HIS A 8 3.22 4.29 -36.63
N ARG A 9 2.51 4.93 -37.57
CA ARG A 9 1.69 6.12 -37.27
C ARG A 9 0.31 5.78 -36.67
N ASN A 10 -0.20 4.56 -36.92
CA ASN A 10 -1.49 4.11 -36.39
C ASN A 10 -1.40 3.57 -34.96
N ARG A 11 -0.23 3.05 -34.53
CA ARG A 11 -0.07 2.50 -33.16
C ARG A 11 -0.05 3.60 -32.08
N LEU A 12 0.53 4.76 -32.39
CA LEU A 12 0.58 5.91 -31.47
C LEU A 12 -0.77 6.64 -31.33
N GLN A 13 -1.68 6.53 -32.32
CA GLN A 13 -3.01 7.13 -32.23
C GLN A 13 -4.07 6.26 -31.53
N PHE A 14 -3.78 4.98 -31.28
CA PHE A 14 -4.67 4.07 -30.55
C PHE A 14 -4.40 4.03 -29.03
N HIS A 15 -3.21 4.42 -28.58
CA HIS A 15 -2.90 4.51 -27.13
C HIS A 15 -3.49 5.76 -26.46
N GLN A 16 -3.70 6.86 -27.18
CA GLN A 16 -4.18 8.11 -26.58
C GLN A 16 -5.70 8.23 -26.42
N ARG A 17 -6.50 7.23 -26.81
CA ARG A 17 -7.97 7.40 -26.91
C ARG A 17 -8.83 6.76 -25.82
N LYS A 18 -8.32 5.89 -24.94
CA LYS A 18 -9.17 5.22 -23.93
C LYS A 18 -9.17 5.87 -22.55
N LEU A 19 -8.06 6.44 -22.09
CA LEU A 19 -7.99 7.08 -20.78
C LEU A 19 -8.87 8.35 -20.65
N PRO A 20 -9.00 9.22 -21.68
CA PRO A 20 -9.83 10.42 -21.57
C PRO A 20 -11.33 10.15 -21.36
N GLU A 21 -11.83 9.00 -21.83
CA GLU A 21 -13.25 8.64 -21.72
C GLU A 21 -13.62 8.18 -20.30
N ARG A 22 -12.68 7.57 -19.56
CA ARG A 22 -12.91 7.05 -18.20
C ARG A 22 -12.56 8.00 -17.06
N ILE A 23 -12.08 9.21 -17.37
CA ILE A 23 -11.82 10.24 -16.36
C ILE A 23 -13.10 10.63 -15.62
N GLY A 24 -14.26 10.66 -16.30
CA GLY A 24 -15.54 10.94 -15.66
C GLY A 24 -15.91 9.89 -14.62
N GLU A 25 -15.73 8.61 -14.98
CA GLU A 25 -15.97 7.45 -14.11
C GLU A 25 -15.02 7.45 -12.89
N ALA A 26 -13.74 7.76 -13.10
CA ALA A 26 -12.79 7.91 -12.01
C ALA A 26 -13.17 9.06 -11.06
N ASN A 27 -13.67 10.17 -11.61
CA ASN A 27 -14.09 11.33 -10.82
C ASN A 27 -15.32 11.03 -9.95
N GLU A 28 -16.24 10.17 -10.40
CA GLU A 28 -17.34 9.68 -9.55
C GLU A 28 -16.81 8.95 -8.31
N CYS A 29 -15.77 8.12 -8.47
CA CYS A 29 -15.12 7.45 -7.35
C CYS A 29 -14.42 8.44 -6.41
N CYS A 30 -13.73 9.46 -6.95
CA CYS A 30 -13.08 10.49 -6.13
C CYS A 30 -14.11 11.28 -5.29
N LEU A 31 -15.24 11.66 -5.88
CA LEU A 31 -16.28 12.39 -5.16
C LEU A 31 -16.86 11.57 -4.00
N ALA A 32 -17.06 10.26 -4.20
CA ALA A 32 -17.52 9.36 -3.14
C ALA A 32 -16.45 9.17 -2.04
N HIS A 33 -15.17 9.11 -2.41
CA HIS A 33 -14.04 9.01 -1.48
C HIS A 33 -13.91 10.27 -0.62
N ASP A 34 -13.97 11.45 -1.23
CA ASP A 34 -13.92 12.73 -0.53
C ASP A 34 -15.10 12.90 0.42
N ASP A 35 -16.32 12.50 0.01
CA ASP A 35 -17.50 12.51 0.89
C ASP A 35 -17.35 11.53 2.07
N CYS A 36 -16.78 10.34 1.82
CA CYS A 36 -16.44 9.38 2.86
C CYS A 36 -15.42 9.96 3.87
N TYR A 37 -14.40 10.64 3.35
CA TYR A 37 -13.39 11.37 4.14
C TYR A 37 -14.04 12.48 4.97
N GLN A 38 -14.90 13.32 4.38
CA GLN A 38 -15.62 14.38 5.10
C GLN A 38 -16.51 13.83 6.23
N LYS A 39 -17.13 12.68 6.00
CA LYS A 39 -17.97 11.99 6.99
C LYS A 39 -17.17 11.22 8.04
N GLN A 40 -15.84 11.14 7.88
CA GLN A 40 -14.94 10.48 8.82
C GLN A 40 -15.34 9.02 9.10
N LEU A 41 -15.66 8.26 8.05
CA LEU A 41 -16.10 6.86 8.16
C LEU A 41 -14.95 5.85 8.38
N GLY A 42 -13.71 6.33 8.48
CA GLY A 42 -12.48 5.55 8.63
C GLY A 42 -11.65 5.54 7.35
N GLN A 43 -10.36 5.91 7.44
CA GLN A 43 -9.49 6.04 6.26
C GLN A 43 -9.41 4.75 5.44
N GLN A 44 -9.03 3.61 6.02
CA GLN A 44 -8.92 2.35 5.26
C GLN A 44 -10.27 1.91 4.65
N HIS A 45 -11.40 2.22 5.30
CA HIS A 45 -12.72 1.94 4.73
C HIS A 45 -12.94 2.77 3.46
N CYS A 46 -12.74 4.07 3.56
CA CYS A 46 -12.90 4.98 2.44
C CYS A 46 -11.94 4.62 1.30
N ASP A 47 -10.67 4.35 1.61
CA ASP A 47 -9.65 3.95 0.63
C ASP A 47 -10.03 2.61 -0.05
N HIS A 48 -10.53 1.63 0.71
CA HIS A 48 -10.97 0.35 0.15
C HIS A 48 -12.17 0.49 -0.80
N VAL A 49 -13.21 1.23 -0.39
CA VAL A 49 -14.39 1.49 -1.22
C VAL A 49 -14.00 2.28 -2.48
N PHE A 50 -13.04 3.20 -2.37
CA PHE A 50 -12.50 3.91 -3.52
C PHE A 50 -11.76 2.98 -4.49
N CYS A 51 -10.91 2.08 -3.99
CA CYS A 51 -10.22 1.08 -4.80
C CYS A 51 -11.21 0.18 -5.54
N GLU A 52 -12.22 -0.36 -4.86
CA GLU A 52 -13.26 -1.18 -5.48
C GLU A 52 -14.03 -0.40 -6.55
N CYS A 53 -14.36 0.86 -6.27
CA CYS A 53 -14.99 1.74 -7.26
C CYS A 53 -14.12 1.90 -8.52
N LEU A 54 -12.82 2.15 -8.36
CA LEU A 54 -11.90 2.26 -9.50
C LEU A 54 -11.77 0.95 -10.28
N ASP A 55 -11.80 -0.19 -9.61
CA ASP A 55 -11.74 -1.50 -10.25
C ASP A 55 -12.97 -1.74 -11.13
N VAL A 56 -14.17 -1.47 -10.59
CA VAL A 56 -15.43 -1.66 -11.31
C VAL A 56 -15.62 -0.59 -12.39
N LYS A 57 -15.37 0.68 -12.08
CA LYS A 57 -15.72 1.80 -12.98
C LYS A 57 -14.65 2.08 -14.01
N VAL A 58 -13.37 1.96 -13.64
CA VAL A 58 -12.25 2.41 -14.47
C VAL A 58 -11.47 1.23 -15.05
N ALA A 59 -11.25 0.18 -14.27
CA ALA A 59 -10.46 -0.98 -14.71
C ALA A 59 -11.29 -2.10 -15.36
N GLU A 60 -12.62 -2.15 -15.17
CA GLU A 60 -13.44 -3.24 -15.68
C GLU A 60 -13.35 -3.38 -17.21
N GLY A 61 -13.05 -4.61 -17.66
CA GLY A 61 -12.84 -4.94 -19.07
C GLY A 61 -11.44 -4.61 -19.62
N ALA A 62 -10.56 -3.99 -18.81
CA ALA A 62 -9.15 -3.79 -19.15
C ALA A 62 -8.32 -4.99 -18.65
N LEU A 63 -8.27 -6.06 -19.44
CA LEU A 63 -7.46 -7.25 -19.12
C LEU A 63 -5.95 -6.92 -19.04
N GLU A 64 -5.49 -5.94 -19.82
CA GLU A 64 -4.16 -5.31 -19.76
C GLU A 64 -4.28 -3.88 -20.33
N GLY A 65 -3.69 -2.87 -19.67
CA GLY A 65 -3.58 -1.52 -20.23
C GLY A 65 -3.50 -0.38 -19.21
N ASP A 66 -3.38 0.84 -19.75
CA ASP A 66 -3.12 2.07 -18.99
C ASP A 66 -4.19 2.38 -17.91
N CYS A 67 -5.45 1.99 -18.11
CA CYS A 67 -6.53 2.25 -17.14
C CYS A 67 -6.39 1.39 -15.88
N LEU A 68 -6.07 0.10 -16.01
CA LEU A 68 -5.85 -0.79 -14.87
C LEU A 68 -4.67 -0.30 -14.02
N SER A 69 -3.53 -0.04 -14.67
CA SER A 69 -2.34 0.49 -13.99
C SER A 69 -2.60 1.84 -13.32
N THR A 70 -3.42 2.69 -13.93
CA THR A 70 -3.79 3.99 -13.35
C THR A 70 -4.70 3.80 -12.13
N SER A 71 -5.70 2.92 -12.19
CA SER A 71 -6.56 2.59 -11.05
C SER A 71 -5.76 2.03 -9.87
N GLU A 72 -4.88 1.06 -10.12
CA GLU A 72 -3.99 0.49 -9.09
C GLU A 72 -3.10 1.56 -8.46
N PHE A 73 -2.56 2.49 -9.27
CA PHE A 73 -1.73 3.58 -8.77
C PHE A 73 -2.50 4.56 -7.87
N TYR A 74 -3.73 4.91 -8.24
CA TYR A 74 -4.57 5.77 -7.40
C TYR A 74 -4.96 5.07 -6.09
N CYS A 75 -5.38 3.80 -6.16
CA CYS A 75 -5.67 2.98 -5.00
C CYS A 75 -4.47 2.90 -4.04
N PHE A 76 -3.28 2.59 -4.58
CA PHE A 76 -2.03 2.58 -3.82
C PHE A 76 -1.77 3.94 -3.16
N SER A 77 -1.93 5.04 -3.91
CA SER A 77 -1.62 6.38 -3.44
C SER A 77 -2.48 6.81 -2.26
N VAL A 78 -3.80 6.57 -2.31
CA VAL A 78 -4.68 6.92 -1.19
C VAL A 78 -4.42 6.04 0.03
N THR A 79 -4.14 4.75 -0.16
CA THR A 79 -3.85 3.83 0.94
C THR A 79 -2.58 4.22 1.70
N TRP A 80 -1.54 4.64 0.98
CA TRP A 80 -0.24 4.96 1.58
C TRP A 80 -0.09 6.41 2.02
N PHE A 81 -0.72 7.35 1.30
CA PHE A 81 -0.52 8.79 1.52
C PHE A 81 -1.81 9.52 1.93
N GLY A 82 -2.94 8.83 2.03
CA GLY A 82 -4.26 9.43 2.32
C GLY A 82 -4.47 9.85 3.77
N HIS A 83 -3.62 9.43 4.71
CA HIS A 83 -3.80 9.70 6.15
C HIS A 83 -3.98 11.19 6.48
N ASP A 84 -3.10 12.03 5.95
CA ASP A 84 -3.17 13.48 6.22
C ASP A 84 -4.38 14.11 5.54
N ALA A 85 -4.73 13.68 4.33
CA ALA A 85 -5.92 14.14 3.61
C ALA A 85 -7.21 13.75 4.36
N TYR A 86 -7.25 12.53 4.91
CA TYR A 86 -8.36 12.05 5.72
C TYR A 86 -8.52 12.88 7.00
N ALA A 87 -7.43 13.11 7.74
CA ALA A 87 -7.45 13.91 8.96
C ALA A 87 -7.87 15.36 8.70
N LEU A 88 -7.39 15.97 7.61
CA LEU A 88 -7.73 17.35 7.23
C LEU A 88 -9.17 17.50 6.71
N SER A 89 -9.80 16.41 6.27
CA SER A 89 -11.19 16.41 5.80
C SER A 89 -12.20 16.44 6.95
N ALA A 90 -11.76 16.30 8.20
CA ALA A 90 -12.64 16.32 9.36
C ALA A 90 -13.41 17.66 9.42
N PRO A 91 -14.74 17.63 9.65
CA PRO A 91 -15.51 18.85 9.81
C PRO A 91 -14.95 19.66 10.97
N THR A 92 -14.58 20.91 10.72
CA THR A 92 -14.24 21.81 11.82
C THR A 92 -15.50 22.00 12.67
N PRO A 93 -15.40 21.92 14.01
CA PRO A 93 -16.52 22.21 14.88
C PRO A 93 -16.92 23.67 14.63
N SER A 94 -18.01 23.85 13.90
CA SER A 94 -18.66 25.13 13.72
C SER A 94 -19.18 25.55 15.09
N ASN A 95 -18.36 26.31 15.82
CA ASN A 95 -18.90 27.21 16.83
C ASN A 95 -19.77 28.23 16.09
N LYS A 96 -21.05 27.88 15.92
CA LYS A 96 -22.10 28.87 15.69
C LYS A 96 -22.18 29.73 16.94
N THR A 97 -21.35 30.77 16.98
CA THR A 97 -21.66 31.95 17.76
C THR A 97 -21.51 33.11 16.81
N ASP A 98 -22.63 33.80 16.61
CA ASP A 98 -22.71 35.00 15.81
C ASP A 98 -21.58 35.97 16.16
N GLU A 99 -21.09 36.59 15.09
CA GLU A 99 -20.16 37.69 15.04
C GLU A 99 -20.55 38.80 16.05
N VAL A 100 -19.83 38.87 17.18
CA VAL A 100 -19.64 40.11 17.92
C VAL A 100 -18.14 40.28 18.14
N VAL A 101 -17.61 41.28 17.43
CA VAL A 101 -16.30 41.88 17.63
C VAL A 101 -16.04 42.09 19.13
N THR A 102 -14.88 41.64 19.64
CA THR A 102 -13.86 42.47 20.33
C THR A 102 -12.79 41.60 21.04
N GLU A 103 -11.53 41.89 20.68
CA GLU A 103 -10.27 41.73 21.43
C GLU A 103 -9.57 40.36 21.66
N LYS A 104 -8.27 40.39 21.34
CA LYS A 104 -7.18 39.42 21.56
C LYS A 104 -6.54 39.68 22.95
N PRO A 105 -5.59 38.86 23.46
CA PRO A 105 -5.60 37.42 23.75
C PRO A 105 -5.35 37.13 25.25
N LYS A 106 -5.74 35.95 25.75
CA LYS A 106 -5.06 35.33 26.90
C LYS A 106 -4.83 33.84 26.65
N GLU A 107 -3.56 33.47 26.65
CA GLU A 107 -3.09 32.09 26.73
C GLU A 107 -3.58 31.44 28.02
N GLY A 108 -4.22 30.28 27.87
CA GLY A 108 -4.69 29.36 28.91
C GLY A 108 -4.75 27.95 28.30
N PRO A 109 -4.72 26.89 29.12
CA PRO A 109 -4.00 25.65 28.83
C PRO A 109 -4.55 24.92 27.61
N LYS A 110 -3.64 24.37 26.81
CA LYS A 110 -3.93 23.51 25.65
C LYS A 110 -4.84 22.37 26.12
N GLU A 111 -6.11 22.48 25.77
CA GLU A 111 -7.07 21.39 25.80
C GLU A 111 -6.55 20.32 24.84
N GLU A 112 -6.25 19.14 25.39
CA GLU A 112 -5.81 18.00 24.59
C GLU A 112 -6.85 17.74 23.51
N ASN A 113 -6.42 17.84 22.26
CA ASN A 113 -7.21 17.40 21.10
C ASN A 113 -7.80 16.01 21.41
N PRO A 114 -9.10 15.78 21.18
CA PRO A 114 -9.66 14.45 21.35
C PRO A 114 -8.87 13.50 20.45
N ILE A 115 -8.21 12.53 21.08
CA ILE A 115 -7.44 11.49 20.42
C ILE A 115 -8.34 10.86 19.38
N VAL A 116 -8.07 11.14 18.11
CA VAL A 116 -8.72 10.51 16.97
C VAL A 116 -8.52 9.01 17.16
N LEU A 117 -9.63 8.32 17.41
CA LEU A 117 -9.63 6.94 17.85
C LEU A 117 -9.30 6.06 16.64
N ASN A 118 -8.06 5.57 16.61
CA ASN A 118 -7.54 4.70 15.55
C ASN A 118 -8.37 3.40 15.44
N HIS A 119 -8.30 2.80 14.26
CA HIS A 119 -8.99 1.60 13.78
C HIS A 119 -9.80 0.79 14.81
N CYS A 120 -11.10 0.64 14.51
CA CYS A 120 -12.05 -0.12 15.33
C CYS A 120 -12.01 0.23 16.82
N GLY A 121 -11.73 1.47 17.20
CA GLY A 121 -11.90 1.88 18.59
C GLY A 121 -10.76 1.41 19.48
N PHE A 122 -9.72 0.82 18.89
CA PHE A 122 -8.60 0.26 19.60
C PHE A 122 -7.61 1.36 19.96
N LYS A 123 -7.32 1.47 21.26
CA LYS A 123 -6.31 2.40 21.76
C LYS A 123 -4.88 1.89 21.59
N ASN A 124 -4.71 0.59 21.31
CA ASN A 124 -3.42 -0.08 21.26
C ASN A 124 -3.06 -0.48 19.82
N ALA A 125 -1.77 -0.38 19.46
CA ALA A 125 -1.28 -0.76 18.13
C ALA A 125 -1.39 -2.27 17.83
N VAL A 126 -1.37 -3.12 18.86
CA VAL A 126 -1.43 -4.58 18.73
C VAL A 126 -2.78 -5.05 18.14
N PRO A 127 -3.94 -4.60 18.66
CA PRO A 127 -5.23 -4.89 18.04
C PRO A 127 -5.37 -4.45 16.58
N ILE A 128 -4.78 -3.31 16.23
CA ILE A 128 -4.82 -2.77 14.87
C ILE A 128 -4.04 -3.69 13.92
N ALA A 129 -2.79 -4.02 14.27
CA ALA A 129 -1.94 -4.89 13.45
C ALA A 129 -2.55 -6.30 13.29
N PHE A 130 -3.24 -6.79 14.32
CA PHE A 130 -3.88 -8.09 14.25
C PHE A 130 -5.17 -8.07 13.42
N TYR A 131 -5.97 -7.00 13.50
CA TYR A 131 -7.11 -6.80 12.60
C TYR A 131 -6.66 -6.86 11.13
N GLU A 132 -5.59 -6.14 10.79
CA GLU A 132 -5.00 -6.15 9.44
C GLU A 132 -4.49 -7.56 9.05
N ALA A 133 -3.88 -8.29 9.99
CA ALA A 133 -3.42 -9.65 9.76
C ALA A 133 -4.58 -10.62 9.51
N ILE A 134 -5.67 -10.54 10.27
CA ILE A 134 -6.85 -11.39 10.06
C ILE A 134 -7.55 -11.02 8.75
N SER A 135 -7.76 -9.73 8.47
CA SER A 135 -8.47 -9.31 7.26
C SER A 135 -7.72 -9.72 5.99
N SER A 136 -6.38 -9.71 6.04
CA SER A 136 -5.53 -10.21 4.95
C SER A 136 -5.49 -11.74 4.88
N GLN A 137 -5.52 -12.47 6.00
CA GLN A 137 -5.50 -13.93 5.97
C GLN A 137 -6.87 -14.54 5.60
N CYS A 138 -7.95 -13.84 5.92
CA CYS A 138 -9.32 -14.33 5.82
C CYS A 138 -10.19 -13.41 4.94
N HIS A 139 -9.73 -13.18 3.71
CA HIS A 139 -10.38 -12.28 2.74
C HIS A 139 -11.89 -12.52 2.58
N GLN A 140 -12.33 -13.78 2.63
CA GLN A 140 -13.75 -14.16 2.47
C GLN A 140 -14.66 -13.62 3.58
N SER A 141 -14.10 -13.29 4.74
CA SER A 141 -14.79 -12.74 5.90
C SER A 141 -14.46 -11.27 6.16
N SER A 142 -13.68 -10.62 5.28
CA SER A 142 -13.19 -9.26 5.46
C SER A 142 -14.32 -8.24 5.64
N ASP A 143 -15.35 -8.30 4.80
CA ASP A 143 -16.51 -7.41 4.88
C ASP A 143 -17.26 -7.57 6.21
N SER A 144 -17.40 -8.80 6.67
CA SER A 144 -18.03 -9.12 7.95
C SER A 144 -17.21 -8.59 9.12
N PHE A 145 -15.87 -8.72 9.10
CA PHE A 145 -15.00 -8.12 10.12
C PHE A 145 -15.09 -6.61 10.13
N HIS A 146 -15.22 -5.99 8.97
CA HIS A 146 -15.41 -4.56 8.85
C HIS A 146 -16.74 -4.11 9.46
N SER A 147 -17.82 -4.86 9.22
CA SER A 147 -19.12 -4.64 9.88
C SER A 147 -18.98 -4.75 11.42
N CYS A 148 -18.30 -5.78 11.93
CA CYS A 148 -18.03 -5.94 13.35
C CYS A 148 -17.25 -4.76 13.95
N CYS A 149 -16.26 -4.27 13.21
CA CYS A 149 -15.45 -3.11 13.58
C CYS A 149 -16.27 -1.82 13.72
N ILE A 150 -17.20 -1.58 12.78
CA ILE A 150 -18.09 -0.42 12.82
C ILE A 150 -18.99 -0.47 14.06
N ASP A 151 -19.57 -1.63 14.37
CA ASP A 151 -20.46 -1.77 15.53
C ASP A 151 -19.70 -1.67 16.85
N HIS A 152 -18.46 -2.15 16.88
CA HIS A 152 -17.55 -1.91 17.99
C HIS A 152 -17.28 -0.42 18.22
N ASN A 153 -17.00 0.34 17.15
CA ASN A 153 -16.81 1.79 17.24
C ASN A 153 -18.03 2.50 17.82
N LYS A 154 -19.22 2.16 17.34
CA LYS A 154 -20.48 2.71 17.88
C LYS A 154 -20.63 2.38 19.37
N CYS A 155 -20.30 1.16 19.77
CA CYS A 155 -20.34 0.75 21.17
C CYS A 155 -19.37 1.57 22.04
N ILE A 156 -18.12 1.73 21.61
CA ILE A 156 -17.11 2.51 22.35
C ILE A 156 -17.51 3.99 22.47
N LEU A 157 -18.08 4.58 21.41
CA LEU A 157 -18.50 5.98 21.38
C LEU A 157 -19.75 6.26 22.22
N SER A 158 -20.61 5.26 22.43
CA SER A 158 -21.86 5.41 23.21
C SER A 158 -21.65 5.38 24.74
N GLN A 159 -20.41 5.53 25.22
CA GLN A 159 -20.02 5.53 26.64
C GLN A 159 -20.38 4.22 27.39
N HIS A 160 -20.54 3.10 26.68
CA HIS A 160 -20.67 1.79 27.30
C HIS A 160 -19.33 1.30 27.88
N GLN A 161 -19.41 0.33 28.81
CA GLN A 161 -18.21 -0.33 29.36
C GLN A 161 -17.40 -0.93 28.20
N GLN A 162 -16.13 -0.51 28.07
CA GLN A 162 -15.27 -0.89 26.93
C GLN A 162 -15.15 -2.41 26.77
N ASP A 163 -15.19 -3.15 27.88
CA ASP A 163 -15.05 -4.60 27.90
C ASP A 163 -16.24 -5.31 27.23
N ASP A 164 -17.48 -4.81 27.42
CA ASP A 164 -18.67 -5.34 26.73
C ASP A 164 -18.56 -5.14 25.22
N CYS A 165 -18.01 -3.99 24.80
CA CYS A 165 -17.78 -3.72 23.38
C CYS A 165 -16.77 -4.70 22.79
N HIS A 166 -15.63 -4.90 23.45
CA HIS A 166 -14.60 -5.85 22.99
C HIS A 166 -15.14 -7.29 22.89
N MET A 167 -15.95 -7.72 23.87
CA MET A 167 -16.58 -9.03 23.86
C MET A 167 -17.58 -9.19 22.71
N ASN A 168 -18.43 -8.18 22.46
CA ASN A 168 -19.38 -8.19 21.35
C ASN A 168 -18.67 -8.20 19.99
N TYR A 169 -17.58 -7.43 19.86
CA TYR A 169 -16.74 -7.45 18.68
C TYR A 169 -16.17 -8.85 18.43
N CYS A 170 -15.62 -9.49 19.46
CA CYS A 170 -15.07 -10.84 19.36
C CYS A 170 -16.10 -11.90 18.96
N ALA A 171 -17.30 -11.84 19.55
CA ALA A 171 -18.40 -12.72 19.16
C ALA A 171 -18.80 -12.51 17.70
N CYS A 172 -18.85 -11.25 17.24
CA CYS A 172 -19.15 -10.91 15.86
C CYS A 172 -18.10 -11.48 14.89
N VAL A 173 -16.81 -11.27 15.16
CA VAL A 173 -15.71 -11.79 14.34
C VAL A 173 -15.74 -13.32 14.29
N ALA A 174 -15.92 -13.99 15.43
CA ALA A 174 -16.00 -15.46 15.49
C ALA A 174 -17.20 -16.01 14.71
N SER A 175 -18.35 -15.32 14.72
CA SER A 175 -19.52 -15.72 13.92
C SER A 175 -19.35 -15.45 12.42
N SER A 176 -18.42 -14.55 12.05
CA SER A 176 -18.19 -14.10 10.68
C SER A 176 -17.26 -15.02 9.88
N VAL A 177 -16.50 -15.87 10.56
CA VAL A 177 -15.67 -16.90 9.94
C VAL A 177 -16.50 -18.17 9.79
N GLY A 178 -16.69 -18.60 8.54
CA GLY A 178 -17.30 -19.91 8.26
C GLY A 178 -16.44 -21.06 8.83
N GLU A 179 -16.91 -22.30 8.71
CA GLU A 179 -16.29 -23.52 9.30
C GLU A 179 -14.83 -23.83 8.86
N GLY A 180 -14.17 -22.92 8.14
CA GLY A 180 -12.74 -22.99 7.82
C GLY A 180 -11.87 -22.84 9.07
N GLN A 181 -11.28 -23.96 9.50
CA GLN A 181 -10.47 -24.08 10.72
C GLN A 181 -9.37 -23.01 10.87
N SER A 182 -8.76 -22.54 9.77
CA SER A 182 -7.67 -21.56 9.82
C SER A 182 -8.10 -20.18 10.31
N CYS A 183 -9.29 -19.72 9.88
CA CYS A 183 -9.78 -18.38 10.19
C CYS A 183 -10.46 -18.31 11.56
N VAL A 184 -11.10 -19.41 11.96
CA VAL A 184 -11.62 -19.60 13.32
C VAL A 184 -10.48 -19.53 14.34
N PHE A 185 -9.39 -20.28 14.11
CA PHE A 185 -8.25 -20.26 15.02
C PHE A 185 -7.59 -18.88 15.12
N ALA A 186 -7.42 -18.19 13.99
CA ALA A 186 -6.82 -16.86 13.95
C ALA A 186 -7.67 -15.81 14.71
N SER A 187 -9.00 -15.83 14.50
CA SER A 187 -9.93 -14.92 15.17
C SER A 187 -10.09 -15.18 16.67
N GLU A 188 -10.10 -16.44 17.10
CA GLU A 188 -10.12 -16.77 18.54
C GLU A 188 -8.80 -16.37 19.22
N SER A 189 -7.66 -16.69 18.61
CA SER A 189 -6.34 -16.26 19.12
C SER A 189 -6.25 -14.75 19.21
N PHE A 190 -6.83 -14.01 18.26
CA PHE A 190 -6.85 -12.55 18.34
C PHE A 190 -7.51 -12.07 19.61
N CYS A 191 -8.75 -12.50 19.82
CA CYS A 191 -9.59 -12.03 20.89
C CYS A 191 -9.03 -12.39 22.26
N LEU A 192 -8.47 -13.58 22.38
CA LEU A 192 -7.78 -14.00 23.59
C LEU A 192 -6.55 -13.14 23.87
N ASN A 193 -5.69 -12.87 22.88
CA ASN A 193 -4.44 -12.13 23.10
C ASN A 193 -4.64 -10.62 23.21
N ALA A 194 -5.60 -10.05 22.48
CA ALA A 194 -5.84 -8.61 22.44
C ALA A 194 -6.57 -8.10 23.69
N PHE A 195 -7.36 -8.97 24.34
CA PHE A 195 -8.23 -8.59 25.46
C PHE A 195 -8.02 -9.45 26.73
N SER A 196 -6.99 -10.32 26.75
CA SER A 196 -6.71 -11.27 27.86
C SER A 196 -6.62 -10.61 29.24
N ASP A 197 -6.05 -9.41 29.31
CA ASP A 197 -5.76 -8.72 30.57
C ASP A 197 -7.02 -8.29 31.35
N ARG A 198 -8.24 -8.54 30.82
CA ARG A 198 -9.48 -7.95 31.37
C ARG A 198 -10.65 -8.91 31.58
N MET A 199 -10.52 -10.20 31.30
CA MET A 199 -11.60 -11.16 31.59
C MET A 199 -11.76 -11.35 33.12
N PRO A 200 -12.88 -10.93 33.74
CA PRO A 200 -13.10 -11.13 35.16
C PRO A 200 -13.72 -12.51 35.37
N GLY A 201 -12.94 -13.48 35.84
CA GLY A 201 -13.53 -14.66 36.50
C GLY A 201 -12.99 -16.04 36.17
N GLU A 202 -11.88 -16.20 35.46
CA GLU A 202 -11.23 -17.52 35.35
C GLU A 202 -9.95 -17.61 36.18
N THR A 203 -9.85 -18.72 36.91
CA THR A 203 -8.84 -19.06 37.92
C THR A 203 -7.40 -19.07 37.39
N PRO A 204 -6.39 -18.87 38.26
CA PRO A 204 -4.98 -18.85 37.85
C PRO A 204 -4.46 -20.26 37.60
N ARG A 205 -4.43 -20.69 36.33
CA ARG A 205 -3.54 -21.73 35.74
C ARG A 205 -4.04 -21.98 34.32
N SER A 206 -3.23 -21.91 33.28
CA SER A 206 -1.84 -22.33 33.16
C SER A 206 -0.94 -21.16 32.77
N ASP A 207 0.32 -21.19 33.23
CA ASP A 207 1.42 -20.50 32.56
C ASP A 207 1.45 -20.96 31.11
N ILE A 208 0.67 -20.31 30.24
CA ILE A 208 1.01 -20.24 28.84
C ILE A 208 2.27 -19.40 28.86
N HIS A 209 3.40 -20.09 28.94
CA HIS A 209 4.65 -19.57 28.43
C HIS A 209 4.27 -18.98 27.08
N LEU A 210 4.20 -17.65 27.02
CA LEU A 210 4.20 -16.90 25.78
C LEU A 210 5.59 -17.19 25.21
N THR A 211 5.73 -18.38 24.61
CA THR A 211 6.84 -18.69 23.74
C THR A 211 6.73 -17.67 22.65
N ASN A 212 7.57 -16.66 22.80
CA ASN A 212 7.87 -15.60 21.87
C ASN A 212 7.82 -16.19 20.45
N HIS A 213 6.66 -16.06 19.80
CA HIS A 213 6.44 -16.59 18.45
C HIS A 213 7.12 -15.71 17.39
N THR A 214 8.12 -14.91 17.80
CA THR A 214 9.18 -14.39 16.92
C THR A 214 10.01 -15.50 16.26
N HIS A 215 9.77 -16.77 16.59
CA HIS A 215 10.51 -17.93 16.10
C HIS A 215 9.97 -18.61 14.83
N ILE A 216 9.21 -17.94 13.95
CA ILE A 216 8.90 -18.57 12.64
C ILE A 216 10.19 -18.86 11.83
N TYR A 217 11.30 -18.16 12.11
CA TYR A 217 12.60 -18.43 11.49
C TYR A 217 13.76 -18.71 12.46
N GLY A 218 13.52 -18.83 13.76
CA GLY A 218 14.64 -19.09 14.69
C GLY A 218 15.52 -17.88 15.01
N TYR A 219 15.31 -16.73 14.35
CA TYR A 219 16.18 -15.57 14.45
C TYR A 219 15.61 -14.50 15.37
N ASN A 220 16.49 -13.87 16.16
CA ASN A 220 16.14 -12.66 16.91
C ASN A 220 15.93 -11.47 15.96
N LEU A 221 15.12 -10.48 16.36
CA LEU A 221 14.90 -9.26 15.57
C LEU A 221 16.21 -8.56 15.16
N LEU A 222 17.20 -8.59 16.06
CA LEU A 222 18.54 -8.07 15.80
C LEU A 222 19.25 -8.84 14.67
N GLU A 223 19.09 -10.16 14.61
CA GLU A 223 19.70 -10.98 13.56
C GLU A 223 19.05 -10.71 12.21
N VAL A 224 17.71 -10.57 12.17
CA VAL A 224 16.98 -10.17 10.95
C VAL A 224 17.44 -8.80 10.47
N ALA A 225 17.60 -7.83 11.36
CA ALA A 225 18.12 -6.50 11.03
C ALA A 225 19.56 -6.56 10.49
N VAL A 226 20.42 -7.41 11.06
CA VAL A 226 21.79 -7.60 10.57
C VAL A 226 21.81 -8.28 9.20
N PHE A 227 21.00 -9.32 8.97
CA PHE A 227 20.94 -10.01 7.69
C PHE A 227 20.41 -9.12 6.57
N THR A 228 19.36 -8.34 6.83
CA THR A 228 18.82 -7.37 5.87
C THR A 228 19.85 -6.30 5.53
N PHE A 229 20.54 -5.74 6.54
CA PHE A 229 21.60 -4.77 6.32
C PHE A 229 22.76 -5.35 5.48
N LEU A 230 23.24 -6.55 5.81
CA LEU A 230 24.30 -7.22 5.05
C LEU A 230 23.88 -7.50 3.61
N TRP A 231 22.63 -7.94 3.39
CA TRP A 231 22.09 -8.18 2.06
C TRP A 231 22.03 -6.90 1.22
N VAL A 232 21.61 -5.78 1.81
CA VAL A 232 21.60 -4.46 1.14
C VAL A 232 23.02 -4.02 0.77
N VAL A 233 23.97 -4.12 1.71
CA VAL A 233 25.37 -3.72 1.48
C VAL A 233 26.02 -4.59 0.39
N LEU A 234 25.79 -5.91 0.42
CA LEU A 234 26.30 -6.82 -0.61
C LEU A 234 25.68 -6.54 -1.98
N SER A 235 24.37 -6.33 -2.05
CA SER A 235 23.67 -6.05 -3.30
C SER A 235 24.14 -4.74 -3.92
N PHE A 236 24.33 -3.71 -3.08
CA PHE A 236 24.88 -2.44 -3.52
C PHE A 236 26.33 -2.58 -4.00
N GLY A 237 27.18 -3.30 -3.26
CA GLY A 237 28.57 -3.56 -3.64
C GLY A 237 28.70 -4.31 -4.97
N VAL A 238 27.92 -5.38 -5.16
CA VAL A 238 27.88 -6.15 -6.42
C VAL A 238 27.34 -5.29 -7.56
N GLY A 239 26.29 -4.50 -7.32
CA GLY A 239 25.74 -3.56 -8.30
C GLY A 239 26.76 -2.53 -8.78
N CYS A 240 27.49 -1.89 -7.87
CA CYS A 240 28.55 -0.94 -8.22
C CYS A 240 29.70 -1.60 -9.00
N ALA A 241 30.10 -2.82 -8.63
CA ALA A 241 31.15 -3.55 -9.33
C ALA A 241 30.73 -3.91 -10.76
N LEU A 242 29.51 -4.43 -10.94
CA LEU A 242 28.94 -4.73 -12.26
C LEU A 242 28.79 -3.47 -13.11
N TYR A 243 28.34 -2.36 -12.54
CA TYR A 243 28.25 -1.09 -13.26
C TYR A 243 29.62 -0.63 -13.77
N CYS A 244 30.68 -0.74 -12.94
CA CYS A 244 32.04 -0.40 -13.34
C CYS A 244 32.59 -1.30 -14.46
N THR A 245 32.33 -2.61 -14.40
CA THR A 245 32.82 -3.55 -15.42
C THR A 245 32.08 -3.39 -16.74
N LEU A 246 30.75 -3.22 -16.71
CA LEU A 246 29.93 -2.95 -17.89
C LEU A 246 30.35 -1.65 -18.58
N GLY A 247 30.61 -0.58 -17.83
CA GLY A 247 31.13 0.67 -18.39
C GLY A 247 32.48 0.52 -19.10
N ARG A 248 33.37 -0.36 -18.59
CA ARG A 248 34.65 -0.67 -19.26
C ARG A 248 34.45 -1.50 -20.54
N VAL A 249 33.51 -2.43 -20.53
CA VAL A 249 33.17 -3.25 -21.70
C VAL A 249 32.57 -2.38 -22.80
N GLU A 250 31.63 -1.49 -22.48
CA GLU A 250 31.03 -0.56 -23.44
C GLU A 250 32.09 0.34 -24.11
N LYS A 251 33.03 0.88 -23.32
CA LYS A 251 34.13 1.70 -23.84
C LYS A 251 35.07 0.91 -24.75
N THR A 252 35.24 -0.39 -24.49
CA THR A 252 36.06 -1.27 -25.34
C THR A 252 35.34 -1.63 -26.63
N LEU A 253 34.03 -1.93 -26.56
CA LEU A 253 33.19 -2.22 -27.72
C LEU A 253 33.14 -1.03 -28.70
N ARG A 254 32.94 0.21 -28.21
CA ARG A 254 33.00 1.41 -29.08
C ARG A 254 34.34 1.58 -29.79
N LYS A 255 35.46 1.21 -29.13
CA LYS A 255 36.79 1.26 -29.79
C LYS A 255 36.93 0.21 -30.89
N VAL A 256 36.39 -1.00 -30.67
CA VAL A 256 36.42 -2.07 -31.67
C VAL A 256 35.54 -1.71 -32.87
N GLU A 257 34.36 -1.13 -32.64
CA GLU A 257 33.46 -0.67 -33.72
C GLU A 257 34.12 0.43 -34.57
N LEU A 258 34.86 1.35 -33.95
CA LEU A 258 35.60 2.39 -34.67
C LEU A 258 36.69 1.81 -35.58
N ILE A 259 37.39 0.74 -35.13
CA ILE A 259 38.44 0.07 -35.92
C ILE A 259 37.81 -0.73 -37.06
N SER A 260 36.64 -1.34 -36.84
CA SER A 260 35.93 -2.11 -37.88
C SER A 260 35.45 -1.25 -39.05
N HIS A 261 35.29 0.07 -38.87
CA HIS A 261 34.87 1.00 -39.91
C HIS A 261 36.03 1.65 -40.70
N HIS A 262 37.29 1.34 -40.37
CA HIS A 262 38.41 1.71 -41.23
C HIS A 262 38.75 0.55 -42.18
N PRO A 263 38.56 0.71 -43.50
CA PRO A 263 38.95 -0.32 -44.45
C PRO A 263 40.47 -0.53 -44.34
N PRO A 264 40.96 -1.79 -44.41
CA PRO A 264 42.38 -2.05 -44.38
C PRO A 264 43.05 -1.32 -45.55
N LEU A 265 44.00 -0.44 -45.26
CA LEU A 265 44.95 0.10 -46.24
C LEU A 265 45.80 -1.07 -46.75
N MET A 266 45.26 -1.82 -47.71
CA MET A 266 46.02 -2.81 -48.45
C MET A 266 47.04 -2.06 -49.32
N TYR A 267 48.30 -2.30 -48.98
CA TYR A 267 49.51 -2.06 -49.76
C TYR A 267 49.27 -2.00 -51.28
N SER A 268 49.27 -0.79 -51.83
CA SER A 268 49.21 -0.52 -53.28
C SER A 268 50.60 -0.28 -53.92
N HIS A 269 51.70 -0.64 -53.25
CA HIS A 269 53.06 -0.30 -53.68
C HIS A 269 53.84 -1.41 -54.43
N LEU A 270 53.19 -2.51 -54.83
CA LEU A 270 53.84 -3.56 -55.62
C LEU A 270 53.09 -3.83 -56.92
N ARG A 271 53.15 -2.88 -57.86
CA ARG A 271 52.85 -3.15 -59.27
C ARG A 271 53.77 -2.31 -60.14
N ASP A 272 55.03 -2.75 -60.23
CA ASP A 272 55.93 -2.29 -61.29
C ASP A 272 55.38 -2.77 -62.65
N PRO A 273 55.17 -1.87 -63.62
CA PRO A 273 54.80 -2.26 -64.96
C PRO A 273 56.01 -2.79 -65.74
N GLU A 274 55.76 -3.85 -66.52
CA GLU A 274 56.65 -4.47 -67.48
C GLU A 274 57.54 -3.49 -68.25
N ARG A 275 58.84 -3.74 -68.18
CA ARG A 275 59.86 -3.25 -69.09
C ARG A 275 59.81 -4.10 -70.36
N THR A 276 59.18 -3.58 -71.41
CA THR A 276 59.28 -4.11 -72.78
C THR A 276 60.57 -3.60 -73.45
N VAL A 277 61.37 -4.53 -73.98
CA VAL A 277 62.40 -4.34 -75.02
C VAL A 277 62.15 -5.39 -76.08
#